data_AF-C5LFR1-F1
#
_entry.id   AF-C5LFR1-F1
#
_cell.length_a   1.000
_cell.length_b   1.000
_cell.length_c   1.000
_cell.angle_alpha   90.00
_cell.angle_beta   90.00
_cell.angle_gamma   90.00
#
_symmetry.space_group_name_H-M   'P 1'
#
loop_
_entity.id
_entity.type
_entity.pdbx_description
1 polymer ?
#
loop_
_entity_poly.entity_id
_entity_poly.type
_entity_poly.pdbx_seq_one_letter_code
_entity_poly.pdbx_strand_id
1 'polypeptide(L)'
;MRVKILATFNVTNLRKRKSLYNMGMRPFTLHSGNLAEGWVKDRCTDVSYTQSAQSPEQSPADGDSAINYILSFRYCFSSHGLNETVVFAMAPPLTYTTLVSHLRMLRDNHTENDLWQ
;
A
#
# COMPACT_ATOMS: atom_id res chain seq x y z
N MET A 1 5.43 30.73 7.92
CA MET A 1 5.43 30.10 6.58
C MET A 1 5.12 28.63 6.73
N ARG A 2 4.20 28.07 5.93
CA ARG A 2 3.97 26.61 5.87
C ARG A 2 5.01 26.01 4.92
N VAL A 3 5.89 25.15 5.40
CA VAL A 3 6.87 24.47 4.55
C VAL A 3 6.22 23.19 4.04
N LYS A 4 6.11 23.03 2.73
CA LYS A 4 5.69 21.75 2.15
C LYS A 4 6.95 21.00 1.76
N ILE A 5 7.12 19.80 2.31
CA ILE A 5 8.23 18.92 1.93
C ILE A 5 7.69 17.93 0.92
N LEU A 6 8.22 17.96 -0.29
CA LEU A 6 7.90 16.99 -1.33
C LEU A 6 8.99 15.92 -1.33
N ALA A 7 8.62 14.69 -0.96
CA ALA A 7 9.54 13.55 -0.96
C ALA A 7 9.24 12.64 -2.14
N THR A 8 10.31 12.12 -2.75
CA THR A 8 10.23 11.10 -3.81
C THR A 8 10.70 9.77 -3.24
N PHE A 9 9.88 8.73 -3.43
CA PHE A 9 10.16 7.37 -3.00
C PHE A 9 10.37 6.50 -4.23
N ASN A 10 11.39 5.65 -4.18
CA ASN A 10 11.72 4.71 -5.25
C ASN A 10 11.86 3.30 -4.67
N VAL A 11 10.96 2.40 -5.07
CA VAL A 11 11.08 0.96 -4.79
C VAL A 11 11.76 0.31 -5.97
N THR A 12 13.06 0.01 -5.84
CA THR A 12 13.94 -0.34 -6.96
C THR A 12 13.97 -1.83 -7.32
N ASN A 13 13.41 -2.67 -6.46
CA ASN A 13 13.40 -4.13 -6.57
C ASN A 13 11.97 -4.69 -6.75
N LEU A 14 11.06 -3.90 -7.35
CA LEU A 14 9.68 -4.33 -7.56
C LEU A 14 9.62 -5.39 -8.67
N ARG A 15 9.42 -6.65 -8.30
CA ARG A 15 9.16 -7.72 -9.26
C ARG A 15 7.69 -7.77 -9.63
N LYS A 16 7.38 -7.66 -10.92
CA LYS A 16 6.02 -7.85 -11.42
C LYS A 16 6.02 -8.54 -12.79
N ARG A 17 4.96 -9.29 -13.07
CA ARG A 17 4.65 -9.76 -14.41
C ARG A 17 4.38 -8.58 -15.34
N LYS A 18 4.76 -8.72 -16.61
CA LYS A 18 4.58 -7.68 -17.65
C LYS A 18 3.11 -7.27 -17.83
N SER A 19 2.16 -8.16 -17.51
CA SER A 19 0.71 -7.94 -17.63
C SER A 19 0.06 -7.19 -16.47
N LEU A 20 0.79 -6.86 -15.39
CA LEU A 20 0.18 -6.20 -14.22
C LEU A 20 -0.07 -4.70 -14.46
N TYR A 21 -1.34 -4.30 -14.29
CA TYR A 21 -1.88 -2.93 -14.46
C TYR A 21 -1.06 -1.88 -13.70
N ASN A 22 -0.48 -0.93 -14.43
CA ASN A 22 0.31 0.17 -13.88
C ASN A 22 -0.52 1.07 -12.93
N MET A 23 -1.78 1.35 -13.26
CA MET A 23 -2.67 2.17 -12.40
C MET A 23 -3.06 1.47 -11.10
N GLY A 24 -3.00 0.13 -11.05
CA GLY A 24 -3.39 -0.65 -9.87
C GLY A 24 -2.44 -0.46 -8.68
N MET A 25 -1.17 -0.16 -8.96
CA MET A 25 -0.07 -0.21 -7.99
C MET A 25 0.23 1.14 -7.32
N ARG A 26 -0.64 2.15 -7.45
CA ARG A 26 -0.54 3.40 -6.67
C ARG A 26 -0.62 3.07 -5.17
N PRO A 27 0.35 3.51 -4.34
CA PRO A 27 0.33 3.22 -2.91
C PRO A 27 -0.87 3.84 -2.21
N PHE A 28 -1.46 3.07 -1.29
CA PHE A 28 -2.33 3.60 -0.26
C PHE A 28 -1.48 4.25 0.83
N THR A 29 -2.07 5.25 1.47
CA THR A 29 -1.44 6.03 2.53
C THR A 29 -2.33 6.04 3.77
N LEU A 30 -1.71 5.94 4.95
CA LEU A 30 -2.37 6.09 6.24
C LEU A 30 -1.63 7.16 7.03
N HIS A 31 -2.37 8.14 7.55
CA HIS A 31 -1.81 9.23 8.34
C HIS A 31 -2.02 8.97 9.83
N SER A 32 -0.93 8.93 10.61
CA SER A 32 -0.99 8.71 12.07
C SER A 32 -1.83 9.75 12.81
N GLY A 33 -1.81 11.00 12.37
CA GLY A 33 -2.60 12.10 12.95
C GLY A 33 -4.08 12.12 12.52
N ASN A 34 -4.52 11.23 11.62
CA ASN A 34 -5.91 11.16 11.18
C ASN A 34 -6.34 9.72 10.86
N LEU A 35 -6.30 8.85 11.87
CA LEU A 35 -6.67 7.43 11.70
C LEU A 35 -8.14 7.23 11.31
N ALA A 36 -9.02 8.19 11.62
CA ALA A 36 -10.44 8.14 11.27
C ALA A 36 -10.69 8.15 9.75
N GLU A 37 -9.79 8.76 8.98
CA GLU A 37 -9.86 8.76 7.51
C GLU A 37 -9.50 7.40 6.90
N GLY A 38 -8.76 6.57 7.64
CA GLY A 38 -8.31 5.27 7.17
C GLY A 38 -7.30 5.35 6.02
N TRP A 39 -7.27 4.29 5.21
CA TRP A 39 -6.33 4.16 4.09
C TRP A 39 -6.86 4.86 2.83
N VAL A 40 -6.05 5.77 2.26
CA VAL A 40 -6.42 6.56 1.08
C VAL A 40 -5.45 6.35 -0.07
N LYS A 41 -5.97 6.11 -1.28
CA LYS A 41 -5.16 5.81 -2.48
C LYS A 41 -4.62 7.05 -3.19
N ASP A 42 -5.34 8.17 -3.18
CA ASP A 42 -5.09 9.30 -4.10
C ASP A 42 -4.18 10.42 -3.57
N ARG A 43 -3.42 10.15 -2.50
CA ARG A 43 -2.49 11.14 -1.92
C ARG A 43 -1.09 11.13 -2.56
N CYS A 44 -0.70 10.03 -3.19
CA CYS A 44 0.56 9.94 -3.93
C CYS A 44 0.42 10.50 -5.35
N THR A 45 1.39 11.30 -5.78
CA THR A 45 1.46 11.93 -7.10
C THR A 45 2.64 11.38 -7.91
N ASP A 46 2.65 11.65 -9.22
CA ASP A 46 3.72 11.26 -10.16
C ASP A 46 4.12 9.78 -10.05
N VAL A 47 3.12 8.92 -9.91
CA VAL A 47 3.33 7.49 -9.82
C VAL A 47 3.75 6.95 -11.18
N SER A 48 4.93 6.34 -11.25
CA SER A 48 5.49 5.81 -12.48
C SER A 48 6.19 4.47 -12.26
N TYR A 49 6.26 3.68 -13.33
CA TYR A 49 6.89 2.36 -13.36
C TYR A 49 7.90 2.35 -14.50
N THR A 50 9.18 2.23 -14.16
CA THR A 50 10.24 2.11 -15.15
C THR A 50 10.87 0.74 -15.02
N GLN A 51 11.15 0.09 -16.15
CA GLN A 51 11.87 -1.18 -16.12
C GLN A 51 13.30 -0.92 -15.63
N SER A 52 13.78 -1.74 -14.70
CA SER A 52 15.15 -1.61 -14.21
C SER A 52 16.13 -2.08 -15.27
N ALA A 53 17.15 -1.27 -15.55
CA ALA A 53 18.24 -1.58 -16.47
C ALA A 53 19.09 -2.79 -16.02
N GLN A 54 19.08 -3.09 -14.71
CA GLN A 54 19.76 -4.25 -14.12
C GLN A 54 18.87 -5.50 -14.06
N SER A 55 17.77 -5.52 -14.82
CA SER A 55 16.99 -6.76 -14.94
C SER A 55 17.88 -7.81 -15.60
N PRO A 56 18.18 -8.95 -14.94
CA PRO A 56 18.98 -9.98 -15.57
C PRO A 56 18.29 -10.38 -16.88
N GLU A 57 19.06 -10.46 -17.96
CA GLU A 57 18.64 -11.07 -19.21
C GLU A 57 18.35 -12.55 -18.92
N GLN A 58 17.16 -12.87 -18.45
CA GLN A 58 16.76 -14.25 -18.20
C GLN A 58 16.15 -14.82 -19.47
N SER A 59 16.90 -15.74 -20.09
CA SER A 59 16.46 -16.60 -21.19
C SER A 59 15.12 -17.26 -20.86
N PRO A 60 14.17 -17.31 -21.81
CA PRO A 60 12.84 -17.86 -21.57
C PRO A 60 12.91 -19.39 -21.70
N ALA A 61 13.12 -20.10 -20.59
CA ALA A 61 12.87 -21.55 -20.54
C ALA A 61 11.45 -21.85 -19.99
N ASP A 62 10.93 -21.01 -19.10
CA ASP A 62 9.59 -21.12 -18.55
C ASP A 62 8.88 -19.75 -18.58
N GLY A 63 7.67 -19.71 -19.13
CA GLY A 63 6.94 -18.52 -19.59
C GLY A 63 6.49 -17.49 -18.55
N ASP A 64 7.22 -17.34 -17.43
CA ASP A 64 6.91 -16.38 -16.37
C ASP A 64 8.13 -15.56 -15.93
N SER A 65 8.72 -14.84 -16.90
CA SER A 65 9.81 -13.90 -16.67
C SER A 65 9.32 -12.71 -15.81
N ALA A 66 9.57 -12.78 -14.50
CA ALA A 66 9.36 -11.66 -13.59
C ALA A 66 10.45 -10.60 -13.80
N ILE A 67 10.09 -9.51 -14.48
CA ILE A 67 10.99 -8.38 -14.74
C ILE A 67 11.08 -7.50 -13.49
N ASN A 68 12.26 -6.93 -13.22
CA ASN A 68 12.43 -5.94 -12.16
C ASN A 68 12.00 -4.56 -12.68
N TYR A 69 11.16 -3.90 -11.91
CA TYR A 69 10.71 -2.53 -12.14
C TYR A 69 11.11 -1.64 -10.96
N ILE A 70 11.19 -0.34 -11.24
CA ILE A 70 11.29 0.71 -10.25
C ILE A 70 9.92 1.38 -10.18
N LEU A 71 9.30 1.33 -9.01
CA LEU A 71 8.11 2.13 -8.70
C LEU A 71 8.56 3.43 -8.06
N SER A 72 8.28 4.54 -8.74
CA SER A 72 8.57 5.89 -8.26
C SER A 72 7.27 6.62 -7.95
N PHE A 73 7.18 7.29 -6.81
CA PHE A 73 6.03 8.14 -6.46
C PHE A 73 6.44 9.29 -5.54
N ARG A 74 5.64 10.35 -5.53
CA ARG A 74 5.88 11.52 -4.68
C ARG A 74 4.77 11.70 -3.65
N TYR A 75 5.15 12.12 -2.44
CA TYR A 75 4.23 12.48 -1.37
C TYR A 75 4.58 13.85 -0.80
N CYS A 76 3.55 14.67 -0.56
CA CYS A 76 3.70 16.02 -0.02
C CYS A 76 3.34 16.01 1.47
N PHE A 77 4.34 16.18 2.33
CA PHE A 77 4.16 16.37 3.76
C PHE A 77 3.77 17.82 4.04
N SER A 78 2.72 18.01 4.83
CA SER A 78 2.29 19.34 5.27
C SER A 78 2.99 19.64 6.60
N SER A 79 3.69 20.77 6.74
CA SER A 79 4.41 21.09 7.98
C SER A 79 3.48 21.47 9.17
N HIS A 80 2.34 20.82 9.35
CA HIS A 80 1.43 21.14 10.45
C HIS A 80 1.77 20.42 11.75
N GLY A 81 2.49 19.29 11.71
CA GLY A 81 3.03 18.62 12.90
C GLY A 81 4.47 18.17 12.73
N LEU A 82 5.34 18.50 13.69
CA LEU A 82 6.72 18.02 13.77
C LEU A 82 6.87 16.48 13.84
N ASN A 83 5.75 15.74 13.97
CA ASN A 83 5.69 14.29 14.14
C ASN A 83 4.66 13.61 13.20
N GLU A 84 4.41 14.16 12.01
CA GLU A 84 3.53 13.49 11.04
C GLU A 84 4.18 12.19 10.54
N THR A 85 3.66 11.05 11.01
CA THR A 85 4.03 9.73 10.47
C THR A 85 3.03 9.31 9.42
N VAL A 86 3.53 8.95 8.24
CA VAL A 86 2.74 8.42 7.12
C VAL A 86 3.22 7.01 6.81
N VAL A 87 2.27 6.09 6.69
CA VAL A 87 2.52 4.70 6.31
C VAL A 87 2.05 4.49 4.87
N PHE A 88 2.84 3.77 4.08
CA PHE A 88 2.53 3.42 2.70
C PHE A 88 2.28 1.91 2.59
N ALA A 89 1.29 1.52 1.79
CA ALA A 89 1.02 0.10 1.50
C ALA A 89 0.51 -0.10 0.07
N MET A 90 0.70 -1.29 -0.50
CA MET A 90 0.14 -1.63 -1.81
C MET A 90 -1.40 -1.71 -1.76
N ALA A 91 -1.93 -2.19 -0.65
CA ALA A 91 -3.35 -2.27 -0.32
C ALA A 91 -3.51 -2.09 1.20
N PRO A 92 -4.70 -1.67 1.69
CA PRO A 92 -4.98 -1.63 3.11
C PRO A 92 -4.72 -3.03 3.74
N PRO A 93 -3.82 -3.15 4.73
CA PRO A 93 -3.49 -4.43 5.32
C PRO A 93 -4.64 -4.95 6.18
N LEU A 94 -4.99 -6.23 5.98
CA LEU A 94 -5.83 -6.97 6.91
C LEU A 94 -4.93 -7.55 8.00
N THR A 95 -4.95 -6.94 9.19
CA THR A 95 -4.08 -7.38 10.28
C THR A 95 -4.65 -8.61 10.99
N TYR A 96 -3.78 -9.40 11.61
CA TYR A 96 -4.19 -10.52 12.46
C TYR A 96 -5.16 -10.07 13.56
N THR A 97 -4.90 -8.92 14.18
CA THR A 97 -5.78 -8.33 15.19
C THR A 97 -7.18 -8.03 14.63
N THR A 98 -7.26 -7.48 13.40
CA THR A 98 -8.53 -7.24 12.71
C THR A 98 -9.27 -8.55 12.48
N LEU A 99 -8.58 -9.60 12.01
CA LEU A 99 -9.16 -10.92 11.79
C LEU A 99 -9.71 -11.52 13.09
N VAL A 100 -8.90 -11.54 14.16
CA VAL A 100 -9.29 -12.10 15.46
C VAL A 100 -10.49 -11.34 16.05
N SER A 101 -10.49 -10.00 15.97
CA SER A 101 -11.62 -9.18 16.42
C SER A 101 -12.90 -9.54 15.65
N HIS A 102 -12.80 -9.67 14.33
CA HIS A 102 -13.93 -10.06 13.49
C HIS A 102 -14.47 -11.45 13.81
N LEU A 103 -13.59 -12.44 14.03
CA LEU A 103 -13.98 -13.79 14.41
C LEU A 103 -14.65 -13.83 15.79
N ARG A 104 -14.17 -13.03 16.75
CA ARG A 104 -14.82 -12.89 18.08
C ARG A 104 -16.21 -12.29 17.96
N MET A 105 -16.37 -11.22 17.19
CA MET A 105 -17.68 -10.61 16.93
C MET A 105 -18.66 -11.62 16.32
N LEU A 106 -18.22 -12.42 15.33
CA LEU A 106 -19.06 -13.45 14.73
C LEU A 106 -19.48 -14.52 15.74
N ARG A 107 -18.56 -14.98 16.59
CA ARG A 107 -18.87 -15.95 17.66
C ARG A 107 -19.88 -15.37 18.64
N ASP A 108 -19.62 -14.16 19.13
CA ASP A 108 -20.42 -13.52 20.17
C ASP A 108 -21.85 -13.24 19.66
N ASN A 109 -21.99 -12.78 18.41
CA ASN A 109 -23.29 -12.62 17.73
C ASN A 109 -24.03 -13.95 17.49
N HIS A 110 -23.30 -15.07 17.33
CA HIS A 110 -23.93 -16.39 17.17
C HIS A 110 -24.57 -16.84 18.49
N THR A 111 -23.91 -16.61 19.62
CA THR A 111 -24.45 -16.90 20.95
C THR A 111 -25.67 -16.06 21.33
N GLU A 112 -25.79 -14.82 20.84
CA GLU A 112 -26.98 -13.99 21.12
C GLU A 112 -28.24 -14.44 20.36
N ASN A 113 -28.09 -15.00 19.16
CA ASN A 113 -29.23 -15.51 18.39
C ASN A 113 -29.78 -16.84 18.93
N ASP A 114 -28.96 -17.63 19.63
CA ASP A 114 -29.37 -18.89 20.25
C ASP A 114 -30.03 -18.69 21.64
N LEU A 115 -30.00 -17.48 22.20
CA LEU A 115 -30.64 -17.15 23.49
C LEU A 115 -32.11 -16.74 23.37
N TRP A 116 -32.65 -16.67 22.15
CA TRP A 116 -34.05 -16.36 21.85
C TRP A 116 -34.81 -17.51 21.14
N GLN A 117 -34.30 -18.74 21.22
CA GLN A 117 -35.02 -19.97 20.88
C GLN A 117 -35.33 -20.78 22.15
#